data_AF-A0A7W4B2J6-F1
#
_entry.id   AF-A0A7W4B2J6-F1
#
_cell.length_a   1.000
_cell.length_b   1.000
_cell.length_c   1.000
_cell.angle_alpha   90.00
_cell.angle_beta   90.00
_cell.angle_gamma   90.00
#
_symmetry.space_group_name_H-M   'P 1'
#
loop_
_entity.id
_entity.type
_entity.pdbx_description
1 polymer ?
#
loop_
_entity_poly.entity_id
_entity_poly.type
_entity_poly.pdbx_seq_one_letter_code
_entity_poly.pdbx_strand_id
1 'polypeptide(L)'
;MGISIEQAIIHEISQDSQGQMRCRLRPQPLLNTHAVETMLEELHQTYSGKAGKGFGFFGTHDDDGEANSAFSDALTGYRKGDLGFVEFSG
;
A
#
# COMPACT_ATOMS: atom_id res chain seq x y z
N MET A 1 17.83 -8.45 11.60
CA MET A 1 16.47 -8.05 12.05
C MET A 1 15.53 -8.69 11.06
N GLY A 2 14.73 -9.67 11.48
CA GLY A 2 13.83 -10.40 10.57
C GLY A 2 12.50 -9.68 10.43
N ILE A 3 11.98 -9.60 9.22
CA ILE A 3 10.64 -9.05 8.95
C ILE A 3 9.68 -10.24 8.96
N SER A 4 8.62 -10.17 9.77
CA SER A 4 7.52 -11.14 9.71
C SER A 4 6.38 -10.51 8.94
N ILE A 5 5.96 -11.15 7.85
CA ILE A 5 4.90 -10.64 6.97
C ILE A 5 3.60 -11.35 7.33
N GLU A 6 2.63 -10.60 7.85
CA GLU A 6 1.30 -11.13 8.13
C GLU A 6 0.44 -11.14 6.88
N GLN A 7 0.40 -10.02 6.16
CA GLN A 7 -0.32 -9.87 4.88
C GLN A 7 0.44 -8.95 3.92
N ALA A 8 0.37 -9.28 2.63
CA ALA A 8 0.95 -8.47 1.55
C ALA A 8 -0.01 -8.43 0.36
N ILE A 9 -0.13 -7.27 -0.29
CA ILE A 9 -0.88 -7.11 -1.53
C ILE A 9 -0.18 -6.07 -2.42
N ILE A 10 -0.23 -6.29 -3.73
CA ILE A 10 0.39 -5.39 -4.71
C ILE A 10 -0.68 -5.05 -5.75
N HIS A 11 -1.04 -3.77 -5.78
CA HIS A 11 -1.87 -3.17 -6.81
C HIS A 11 -0.95 -2.60 -7.90
N GLU A 12 -1.38 -2.68 -9.15
CA GLU A 12 -0.58 -2.23 -10.30
C GLU A 12 -1.14 -0.91 -10.82
N ILE A 13 -0.26 0.07 -11.04
CA ILE A 13 -0.57 1.27 -11.80
C ILE A 13 0.29 1.22 -13.06
N SER A 14 -0.35 1.10 -14.23
CA SER A 14 0.34 1.09 -15.52
C SER A 14 -0.24 2.16 -16.46
N GLN A 15 0.60 2.66 -17.36
CA GLN A 15 0.18 3.59 -18.40
C GLN A 15 0.14 2.81 -19.72
N ASP A 16 -0.96 2.90 -20.45
CA ASP A 16 -1.05 2.27 -21.77
C ASP A 16 -0.34 3.09 -22.85
N SER A 17 -0.24 2.53 -24.06
CA SER A 17 0.43 3.17 -25.20
C SER A 17 -0.21 4.48 -25.66
N GLN A 18 -1.42 4.80 -25.18
CA GLN A 18 -2.12 6.05 -25.47
C GLN A 18 -1.98 7.06 -24.33
N GLY A 19 -1.17 6.75 -23.32
CA GLY A 19 -0.94 7.60 -22.16
C GLY A 19 -2.03 7.48 -21.09
N GLN A 20 -2.99 6.56 -21.23
CA GLN A 20 -4.06 6.40 -20.26
C GLN A 20 -3.60 5.54 -19.07
N MET A 21 -3.77 6.08 -17.87
CA MET A 21 -3.45 5.38 -16.63
C MET A 21 -4.50 4.30 -16.33
N ARG A 22 -4.06 3.10 -15.97
CA ARG A 22 -4.88 1.99 -15.52
C ARG A 22 -4.43 1.57 -14.13
N CYS A 23 -5.38 1.46 -13.21
CA CYS A 23 -5.17 0.87 -11.91
C CYS A 23 -5.77 -0.53 -11.89
N ARG A 24 -4.97 -1.55 -11.59
CA ARG A 24 -5.43 -2.93 -11.43
C ARG A 24 -5.29 -3.33 -9.98
N LEU A 25 -6.43 -3.36 -9.28
CA LEU A 25 -6.48 -3.83 -7.91
C LEU A 25 -6.47 -5.36 -7.88
N ARG A 26 -5.69 -5.95 -6.96
CA ARG A 26 -5.74 -7.40 -6.74
C ARG A 26 -6.98 -7.77 -5.93
N PRO A 27 -7.65 -8.89 -6.26
CA PRO A 27 -8.82 -9.36 -5.51
C PRO A 27 -8.46 -10.14 -4.24
N GLN A 28 -7.17 -10.47 -4.03
CA GLN A 28 -6.72 -11.28 -2.90
C GLN A 28 -5.27 -10.94 -2.50
N PRO A 29 -4.88 -11.22 -1.24
CA PRO A 29 -3.50 -11.08 -0.79
C PRO A 29 -2.55 -12.00 -1.57
N LEU A 30 -1.28 -11.65 -1.55
CA LEU A 30 -0.20 -12.55 -1.96
C LEU A 30 -0.10 -13.71 -0.96
N LEU A 31 0.21 -14.89 -1.49
CA LEU A 31 0.62 -16.00 -0.64
C LEU A 31 2.01 -15.67 -0.07
N ASN A 32 2.19 -15.90 1.23
CA ASN A 32 3.47 -15.76 1.92
C ASN A 32 4.40 -16.88 1.46
N THR A 33 4.99 -16.67 0.29
CA THR A 33 6.00 -17.55 -0.30
C THR A 33 7.38 -16.96 -0.05
N HIS A 34 8.40 -17.80 -0.11
CA HIS A 34 9.78 -17.34 0.04
C HIS A 34 10.15 -16.20 -0.94
N ALA A 35 9.63 -16.24 -2.17
CA ALA A 35 9.85 -15.18 -3.15
C ALA A 35 9.26 -13.82 -2.71
N VAL A 36 8.10 -13.83 -2.03
CA VAL A 36 7.47 -12.61 -1.49
C VAL A 36 8.27 -12.07 -0.31
N GLU A 37 8.76 -12.96 0.55
CA GLU A 37 9.63 -12.60 1.67
C GLU A 37 10.92 -11.94 1.19
N THR A 38 11.64 -12.57 0.24
CA THR A 38 12.86 -12.01 -0.35
C THR A 38 12.62 -10.63 -0.97
N MET A 39 11.53 -10.49 -1.76
CA MET A 39 11.19 -9.21 -2.38
C MET A 39 10.93 -8.11 -1.34
N LEU A 40 10.24 -8.42 -0.24
CA LEU A 40 9.95 -7.48 0.83
C LEU A 40 11.20 -7.13 1.65
N GLU A 41 12.10 -8.09 1.88
CA GLU A 41 13.40 -7.83 2.52
C GLU A 41 14.26 -6.87 1.68
N GLU A 42 14.36 -7.11 0.36
CA GLU A 42 15.08 -6.25 -0.58
C GLU A 42 14.47 -4.84 -0.62
N LEU A 43 13.15 -4.74 -0.68
CA LEU A 43 12.43 -3.47 -0.66
C LEU A 43 12.70 -2.70 0.64
N HIS A 44 12.60 -3.39 1.79
CA HIS A 44 12.86 -2.79 3.10
C HIS A 44 14.32 -2.31 3.23
N GLN A 45 15.28 -3.10 2.76
CA GLN A 45 16.69 -2.72 2.76
C GLN A 45 16.94 -1.48 1.89
N THR A 46 16.36 -1.45 0.69
CA THR A 46 16.47 -0.34 -0.25
C THR A 46 15.83 0.94 0.31
N TYR A 47 14.67 0.82 0.95
CA TYR A 47 13.94 1.96 1.50
C TYR A 47 14.58 2.49 2.79
N SER A 48 15.10 1.61 3.66
CA SER A 48 15.79 2.00 4.89
C SER A 48 17.16 2.63 4.64
N GLY A 49 17.81 2.34 3.51
CA GLY A 49 19.10 2.93 3.14
C GLY A 49 19.03 4.38 2.63
N LYS A 50 17.84 4.90 2.26
CA LYS A 50 17.70 6.28 1.77
C LYS A 50 17.44 7.24 2.94
N ALA A 51 18.28 8.29 3.05
CA ALA A 51 18.02 9.40 3.96
C ALA A 51 16.84 10.24 3.44
N GLY A 52 15.96 10.69 4.35
CA GLY A 52 14.76 11.46 3.98
C GLY A 52 13.53 10.60 3.71
N LYS A 53 13.14 9.75 4.68
CA LYS A 53 11.85 9.05 4.66
C LYS A 53 10.74 10.09 4.76
N GLY A 54 10.15 10.47 3.62
CA GLY A 54 8.94 11.30 3.62
C GLY A 54 7.81 10.53 4.28
N PHE A 55 7.17 11.12 5.28
CA PHE A 55 5.91 10.59 5.79
C PHE A 55 4.84 10.82 4.74
N GLY A 56 4.17 9.74 4.30
CA GLY A 56 3.04 9.85 3.39
C GLY A 56 1.88 10.52 4.13
N PHE A 57 1.58 11.76 3.76
CA PHE A 57 0.37 12.45 4.19
C PHE A 57 -0.72 12.19 3.15
N PHE A 58 -1.83 11.58 3.58
CA PHE A 58 -3.00 11.36 2.73
C PHE A 58 -3.87 12.62 2.76
N GLY A 59 -3.50 13.66 2.01
CA GLY A 59 -4.27 14.90 1.87
C GLY A 59 -5.13 14.93 0.61
N THR A 60 -6.19 15.74 0.61
CA THR A 60 -6.94 16.10 -0.62
C THR A 60 -6.18 17.14 -1.44
N HIS A 61 -6.41 17.18 -2.76
CA HIS A 61 -5.64 18.01 -3.70
C HIS A 61 -5.93 19.51 -3.62
N ASP A 62 -6.98 19.94 -2.93
CA ASP A 62 -7.39 21.34 -2.83
C ASP A 62 -6.60 22.13 -1.78
N ASP A 63 -6.49 23.44 -2.01
CA ASP A 63 -5.72 24.41 -1.20
C ASP A 63 -5.96 24.22 0.31
N ASP A 64 -4.85 24.05 1.04
CA ASP A 64 -4.73 23.73 2.48
C ASP A 64 -4.89 22.28 2.91
N GLY A 65 -4.81 21.30 1.98
CA GLY A 65 -4.36 19.95 2.31
C GLY A 65 -5.12 19.27 3.46
N GLU A 66 -6.44 19.44 3.50
CA GLU A 66 -7.29 18.76 4.46
C GLU A 66 -7.03 17.25 4.41
N ALA A 67 -6.96 16.63 5.58
CA ALA A 67 -6.68 15.20 5.67
C ALA A 67 -7.82 14.43 5.00
N ASN A 68 -7.47 13.57 4.03
CA ASN A 68 -8.44 12.67 3.44
C ASN A 68 -8.84 11.63 4.51
N SER A 69 -10.02 11.81 5.10
CA SER A 69 -10.51 10.93 6.17
C SER A 69 -10.75 9.50 5.69
N ALA A 70 -10.93 9.27 4.38
CA ALA A 70 -11.25 7.95 3.83
C ALA A 70 -10.22 6.88 4.21
N PHE A 71 -8.93 7.22 4.21
CA PHE A 71 -7.88 6.29 4.64
C PHE A 71 -7.99 5.98 6.15
N SER A 72 -8.21 7.02 6.97
CA SER A 72 -8.37 6.86 8.42
C SER A 72 -9.60 6.01 8.77
N ASP A 73 -10.70 6.24 8.07
CA ASP A 73 -11.96 5.52 8.26
C ASP A 73 -11.81 4.06 7.83
N ALA A 74 -11.17 3.79 6.68
CA ALA A 74 -10.88 2.44 6.21
C ALA A 74 -9.92 1.68 7.15
N LEU A 75 -8.86 2.33 7.63
CA LEU A 75 -7.94 1.73 8.61
C LEU A 75 -8.67 1.41 9.93
N THR A 76 -9.58 2.29 10.35
CA THR A 76 -10.40 2.07 11.55
C THR A 76 -11.34 0.88 11.37
N GLY A 77 -12.00 0.78 10.22
CA GLY A 77 -12.87 -0.35 9.87
C GLY A 77 -12.10 -1.68 9.83
N TYR A 78 -10.93 -1.70 9.20
CA TYR A 78 -10.05 -2.88 9.18
C TYR A 78 -9.66 -3.33 10.60
N ARG A 79 -9.24 -2.39 11.45
CA ARG A 79 -8.84 -2.69 12.83
C ARG A 79 -9.99 -3.15 13.73
N LYS A 80 -11.24 -2.78 13.40
CA LYS A 80 -12.45 -3.27 14.09
C LYS A 80 -12.92 -4.62 13.56
N GLY A 81 -12.42 -5.08 12.41
CA GLY A 81 -12.89 -6.27 11.71
C GLY A 81 -14.11 -6.02 10.82
N ASP A 82 -14.49 -4.76 10.61
CA ASP A 82 -15.61 -4.38 9.75
C ASP A 82 -15.23 -4.44 8.25
N LEU A 83 -13.93 -4.39 7.94
CA LEU A 83 -13.37 -4.51 6.60
C LEU A 83 -12.34 -5.63 6.54
N GLY A 84 -12.33 -6.38 5.44
CA GLY A 84 -11.23 -7.28 5.11
C GLY A 84 -9.99 -6.53 4.61
N PHE A 85 -8.82 -7.18 4.67
CA PHE A 85 -7.55 -6.56 4.24
C PHE A 85 -7.56 -6.06 2.79
N VAL A 86 -8.20 -6.81 1.88
CA VAL A 86 -8.32 -6.42 0.46
C VAL A 86 -9.23 -5.20 0.29
N GLU A 87 -10.31 -5.12 1.06
CA GLU A 87 -11.26 -4.01 1.00
C GLU A 87 -10.65 -2.72 1.55
N PHE A 88 -9.81 -2.85 2.58
CA PHE A 88 -9.05 -1.75 3.15
C PHE A 88 -7.93 -1.24 2.22
N SER A 89 -7.27 -2.12 1.46
CA SER A 89 -6.08 -1.77 0.67
C SER A 89 -6.38 -1.21 -0.73
N GLY A 90 -7.65 -1.17 -1.12
CA GLY A 90 -8.13 -0.81 -2.46
C GLY A 90 -8.27 0.68 -2.71
#